data_AF-A0A7C3A4P2-F1
#
_entry.id   AF-A0A7C3A4P2-F1
#
_cell.length_a   1.000
_cell.length_b   1.000
_cell.length_c   1.000
_cell.angle_alpha   90.00
_cell.angle_beta   90.00
_cell.angle_gamma   90.00
#
_symmetry.space_group_name_H-M   'P 1'
#
loop_
_entity.id
_entity.type
_entity.pdbx_description
1 polymer ?
#
loop_
_entity_poly.entity_id
_entity_poly.type
_entity_poly.pdbx_seq_one_letter_code
_entity_poly.pdbx_strand_id
1 'polypeptide(L)'
;MKRITVIVKGEVQRVGYRDEVQRIARKLNIRGYVENIKPYDVKIVAEGEEKDLREFIGAIEIRRFPIEVESLDVKWEKATNEFEYFEIKRGPPEEELGERLDAAAKYLFRSVQLGERSVELGERSVALGERSVELG
;
A
#
# COMPACT_ATOMS: atom_id res chain seq x y z
N MET A 1 -13.93 -21.80 -9.41
CA MET A 1 -12.79 -20.99 -8.96
C MET A 1 -11.92 -20.60 -10.14
N LYS A 2 -11.30 -19.43 -10.05
CA LYS A 2 -10.34 -18.90 -11.04
C LYS A 2 -9.04 -18.57 -10.32
N ARG A 3 -7.98 -18.38 -11.10
CA ARG A 3 -6.70 -17.85 -10.65
C ARG A 3 -6.43 -16.54 -11.37
N ILE A 4 -5.85 -15.59 -10.67
CA ILE A 4 -5.28 -14.39 -11.28
C ILE A 4 -3.81 -14.29 -10.89
N THR A 5 -3.01 -13.84 -11.86
CA THR A 5 -1.65 -13.36 -11.65
C THR A 5 -1.66 -11.87 -11.94
N VAL A 6 -1.33 -11.05 -10.94
CA VAL A 6 -1.32 -9.58 -11.05
C VAL A 6 0.10 -9.07 -10.84
N ILE A 7 0.58 -8.25 -11.77
CA ILE A 7 1.79 -7.43 -11.57
C ILE A 7 1.35 -6.01 -11.27
N VAL A 8 1.79 -5.52 -10.13
CA VAL A 8 1.46 -4.19 -9.60
C VAL A 8 2.68 -3.30 -9.74
N LYS A 9 2.49 -2.13 -10.34
CA LYS A 9 3.54 -1.12 -10.55
C LYS A 9 3.19 0.18 -9.83
N GLY A 10 4.22 0.93 -9.42
CA GLY A 10 4.11 2.21 -8.73
C GLY A 10 4.89 2.24 -7.41
N GLU A 11 4.52 3.15 -6.51
CA GLU A 11 5.06 3.18 -5.14
C GLU A 11 4.38 2.11 -4.28
N VAL A 12 4.78 0.85 -4.47
CA VAL A 12 4.15 -0.33 -3.84
C VAL A 12 5.11 -1.18 -2.99
N GLN A 13 6.42 -0.90 -3.04
CA GLN A 13 7.41 -1.53 -2.16
C GLN A 13 7.78 -0.61 -1.00
N ARG A 14 8.19 -1.20 0.14
CA ARG A 14 8.60 -0.45 1.34
C ARG A 14 7.52 0.49 1.90
N VAL A 15 6.25 0.20 1.64
CA VAL A 15 5.10 1.06 2.00
C VAL A 15 3.97 0.29 2.70
N GLY A 16 4.22 -0.97 3.09
CA GLY A 16 3.21 -1.84 3.73
C GLY A 16 2.14 -2.39 2.79
N TYR A 17 2.32 -2.28 1.46
CA TYR A 17 1.35 -2.76 0.47
C TYR A 17 1.06 -4.26 0.60
N ARG A 18 2.08 -5.10 0.79
CA ARG A 18 1.94 -6.56 0.96
C ARG A 18 0.99 -6.91 2.12
N ASP A 19 1.10 -6.19 3.23
CA ASP A 19 0.23 -6.37 4.40
C ASP A 19 -1.23 -5.96 4.11
N GLU A 20 -1.43 -4.88 3.35
CA GLU A 20 -2.78 -4.45 2.93
C GLU A 20 -3.42 -5.47 1.98
N VAL A 21 -2.66 -5.96 0.99
CA VAL A 21 -3.10 -6.99 0.06
C VAL A 21 -3.52 -8.25 0.81
N GLN A 22 -2.71 -8.73 1.76
CA GLN A 22 -3.07 -9.89 2.58
C GLN A 22 -4.35 -9.65 3.39
N ARG A 23 -4.52 -8.45 3.95
CA ARG A 23 -5.74 -8.11 4.71
C ARG A 23 -6.98 -8.14 3.83
N ILE A 24 -6.90 -7.59 2.62
CA ILE A 24 -8.00 -7.61 1.64
C ILE A 24 -8.31 -9.04 1.21
N ALA A 25 -7.28 -9.83 0.88
CA ALA A 25 -7.45 -11.22 0.47
C ALA A 25 -8.17 -12.05 1.56
N ARG A 26 -7.77 -11.88 2.82
CA ARG A 26 -8.43 -12.55 3.96
C ARG A 26 -9.90 -12.17 4.10
N LYS A 27 -10.26 -10.90 3.91
CA LYS A 27 -11.66 -10.43 3.98
C LYS A 27 -12.53 -11.04 2.88
N LEU A 28 -11.96 -11.24 1.69
CA LEU A 28 -12.64 -11.79 0.53
C LEU A 28 -12.48 -13.32 0.40
N ASN A 29 -11.93 -13.99 1.42
CA ASN A 29 -11.68 -15.43 1.42
C ASN A 29 -10.84 -15.94 0.22
N ILE A 30 -9.92 -15.10 -0.24
CA ILE A 30 -9.00 -15.38 -1.35
C ILE A 30 -7.75 -16.05 -0.81
N ARG A 31 -7.22 -17.00 -1.58
CA ARG A 31 -6.00 -17.76 -1.26
C ARG A 31 -4.90 -17.44 -2.27
N GLY A 32 -3.65 -17.70 -1.92
CA GLY A 32 -2.52 -17.40 -2.79
C GLY A 32 -1.38 -16.72 -2.06
N TYR A 33 -0.68 -15.82 -2.74
CA TYR A 33 0.42 -15.12 -2.12
C TYR A 33 0.70 -13.76 -2.77
N VAL A 34 1.43 -12.92 -2.02
CA VAL A 34 2.02 -11.68 -2.52
C VAL A 34 3.53 -11.68 -2.29
N GLU A 35 4.31 -11.26 -3.29
CA GLU A 35 5.77 -11.19 -3.24
C GLU A 35 6.29 -9.90 -3.88
N ASN A 36 7.34 -9.31 -3.31
CA ASN A 36 8.08 -8.25 -3.99
C ASN A 36 8.93 -8.89 -5.09
N ILE A 37 8.96 -8.29 -6.28
CA ILE A 37 9.81 -8.71 -7.39
C ILE A 37 10.77 -7.58 -7.77
N LYS A 38 11.99 -7.94 -8.17
CA LYS A 38 12.98 -6.96 -8.63
C LYS A 38 12.58 -6.42 -10.02
N PRO A 39 12.78 -5.12 -10.32
CA PRO A 39 13.41 -4.13 -9.45
C PRO A 39 12.48 -3.55 -8.38
N TYR A 40 11.23 -3.16 -8.71
CA TYR A 40 10.35 -2.42 -7.79
C TYR A 40 8.87 -2.81 -7.85
N ASP A 41 8.52 -3.90 -8.54
CA ASP A 41 7.13 -4.31 -8.73
C ASP A 41 6.67 -5.28 -7.64
N VAL A 42 5.36 -5.49 -7.52
CA VAL A 42 4.79 -6.52 -6.65
C VAL A 42 4.02 -7.51 -7.48
N LYS A 43 4.26 -8.80 -7.25
CA LYS A 43 3.51 -9.89 -7.86
C LYS A 43 2.52 -10.47 -6.88
N ILE A 44 1.29 -10.63 -7.32
CA ILE A 44 0.22 -11.28 -6.56
C ILE A 44 -0.27 -12.48 -7.38
N VAL A 45 -0.36 -13.63 -6.73
CA VAL A 45 -1.10 -14.78 -7.25
C VAL A 45 -2.27 -15.01 -6.32
N ALA A 46 -3.49 -15.02 -6.87
CA ALA A 46 -4.70 -15.14 -6.08
C ALA A 46 -5.67 -16.14 -6.72
N GLU A 47 -6.30 -16.96 -5.89
CA GLU A 47 -7.31 -17.94 -6.27
C GLU A 47 -8.57 -17.75 -5.43
N GLY A 48 -9.73 -17.86 -6.08
CA GLY A 48 -11.02 -17.61 -5.45
C GLY A 48 -12.19 -17.73 -6.42
N GLU A 49 -13.37 -17.31 -5.98
CA GLU A 49 -14.50 -17.11 -6.88
C GLU A 49 -14.26 -15.92 -7.79
N GLU A 50 -14.77 -15.98 -9.03
CA GLU A 50 -14.53 -14.92 -10.01
C GLU A 50 -15.06 -13.56 -9.55
N LYS A 51 -16.19 -13.55 -8.82
CA LYS A 51 -16.77 -12.35 -8.22
C LYS A 51 -15.81 -11.71 -7.20
N ASP A 52 -15.31 -12.51 -6.25
CA ASP A 52 -14.41 -12.04 -5.19
C ASP A 52 -13.08 -11.58 -5.76
N LEU A 53 -12.57 -12.27 -6.79
CA LEU A 53 -11.34 -11.87 -7.48
C LEU A 53 -11.48 -10.54 -8.22
N ARG A 54 -12.64 -10.25 -8.82
CA ARG A 54 -12.90 -8.94 -9.43
C ARG A 54 -12.96 -7.83 -8.38
N GLU A 55 -13.61 -8.09 -7.23
CA GLU A 55 -13.63 -7.16 -6.11
C GLU A 55 -12.21 -6.93 -5.56
N PHE A 56 -11.42 -7.99 -5.44
CA PHE A 56 -10.03 -7.93 -5.02
C PHE A 56 -9.16 -7.08 -5.94
N ILE A 57 -9.28 -7.24 -7.26
CA ILE A 57 -8.54 -6.44 -8.25
C ILE A 57 -8.83 -4.94 -8.05
N GLY A 58 -10.08 -4.55 -7.82
CA GLY A 58 -10.43 -3.15 -7.54
C GLY A 58 -9.91 -2.68 -6.17
N ALA A 59 -9.97 -3.53 -5.15
CA ALA A 59 -9.54 -3.18 -3.80
C ALA A 59 -8.01 -3.01 -3.66
N ILE A 60 -7.21 -3.69 -4.49
CA ILE A 60 -5.75 -3.56 -4.49
C ILE A 60 -5.25 -2.35 -5.29
N GLU A 61 -6.10 -1.63 -6.04
CA GLU A 61 -5.74 -0.37 -6.73
C GLU A 61 -5.70 0.80 -5.72
N ILE A 62 -4.80 0.71 -4.75
CA ILE A 62 -4.70 1.65 -3.64
C ILE A 62 -3.97 2.92 -4.09
N ARG A 63 -4.64 4.07 -3.96
CA ARG A 63 -4.05 5.41 -4.17
C ARG A 63 -4.21 6.26 -2.92
N ARG A 64 -3.37 6.00 -1.91
CA ARG A 64 -3.33 6.77 -0.67
C ARG A 64 -1.93 6.72 -0.07
N PHE A 65 -1.40 7.86 0.36
CA PHE A 65 -0.07 7.90 0.95
C PHE A 65 0.10 6.87 2.09
N PRO A 66 1.19 6.08 2.09
CA PRO A 66 2.33 6.12 1.16
C PRO A 66 2.25 5.16 -0.03
N ILE A 67 1.11 4.52 -0.27
CA ILE A 67 0.91 3.54 -1.35
C ILE A 67 0.33 4.24 -2.57
N GLU A 68 0.98 4.11 -3.71
CA GLU A 68 0.49 4.64 -4.97
C GLU A 68 0.59 3.60 -6.08
N VAL A 69 -0.54 2.95 -6.39
CA VAL A 69 -0.64 2.02 -7.50
C VAL A 69 -0.86 2.80 -8.81
N GLU A 70 0.12 2.70 -9.70
CA GLU A 70 0.09 3.31 -11.03
C GLU A 70 -0.67 2.44 -12.04
N SER A 71 -0.38 1.13 -12.03
CA SER A 71 -0.99 0.19 -12.97
C SER A 71 -1.06 -1.23 -12.42
N LEU A 72 -2.06 -1.99 -12.89
CA LEU A 72 -2.27 -3.41 -12.61
C LEU A 72 -2.29 -4.20 -13.91
N ASP A 73 -1.33 -5.10 -14.10
CA ASP A 73 -1.32 -6.05 -15.21
C ASP A 73 -1.93 -7.38 -14.74
N VAL A 74 -3.20 -7.62 -15.08
CA VAL A 74 -3.98 -8.78 -14.61
C VAL A 74 -4.04 -9.86 -15.69
N LYS A 75 -3.67 -11.10 -15.33
CA LYS A 75 -3.85 -12.29 -16.16
C LYS A 75 -4.77 -13.29 -15.47
N TRP A 76 -5.78 -13.78 -16.20
CA TRP A 76 -6.72 -14.78 -15.72
C TRP A 76 -6.34 -16.18 -16.18
N GLU A 77 -6.38 -17.12 -15.24
CA GLU A 77 -5.95 -18.51 -15.43
C GLU A 77 -6.94 -19.47 -14.76
N LYS A 78 -6.78 -20.77 -15.06
CA LYS A 78 -7.52 -21.83 -14.35
C LYS A 78 -6.91 -22.00 -12.95
N ALA A 79 -7.77 -22.13 -11.93
CA ALA A 79 -7.31 -22.40 -10.57
C ALA A 79 -6.56 -23.74 -10.51
N THR A 80 -5.40 -23.74 -9.85
CA THR A 80 -4.62 -24.93 -9.52
C THR A 80 -5.05 -25.51 -8.18
N ASN A 81 -5.70 -24.72 -7.31
CA ASN A 81 -6.13 -25.10 -5.96
C ASN A 81 -4.95 -25.53 -5.07
N GLU A 82 -3.78 -24.95 -5.29
CA GLU A 82 -2.55 -25.29 -4.57
C GLU A 82 -2.37 -24.53 -3.25
N PHE A 83 -3.22 -23.53 -2.99
CA PHE A 83 -3.11 -22.65 -1.84
C PHE A 83 -4.23 -22.94 -0.82
N GLU A 84 -3.84 -23.11 0.45
CA GLU A 84 -4.78 -23.21 1.58
C GLU A 84 -5.06 -21.84 2.21
N TYR A 85 -4.05 -20.96 2.24
CA TYR A 85 -4.10 -19.64 2.86
C TYR A 85 -3.62 -18.55 1.89
N PHE A 86 -3.70 -17.29 2.31
CA PHE A 86 -3.02 -16.17 1.65
C PHE A 86 -1.78 -15.74 2.43
N GLU A 87 -0.61 -15.86 1.80
CA GLU A 87 0.68 -15.65 2.44
C GLU A 87 1.47 -14.47 1.86
N ILE A 88 2.30 -13.85 2.69
CA ILE A 88 3.28 -12.86 2.24
C ILE A 88 4.61 -13.60 2.08
N LYS A 89 5.11 -13.70 0.85
CA LYS A 89 6.46 -14.21 0.60
C LYS A 89 7.47 -13.11 0.91
N ARG A 90 8.36 -13.41 1.85
CA ARG A 90 9.41 -12.50 2.32
C ARG A 90 10.76 -12.93 1.75
N GLY A 91 11.60 -11.94 1.46
CA GLY A 91 12.99 -12.16 1.07
C GLY A 91 13.91 -12.44 2.26
N PRO A 92 15.24 -12.38 2.05
CA PRO A 92 16.23 -12.48 3.12
C PRO A 92 15.97 -11.45 4.23
N PRO A 93 16.13 -11.83 5.51
CA PRO A 93 15.85 -10.93 6.64
C PRO A 93 16.61 -9.60 6.58
N GLU A 94 17.84 -9.59 6.05
CA GLU A 94 18.70 -8.41 5.95
C GLU A 94 18.13 -7.39 4.97
N GLU A 95 17.64 -7.86 3.81
CA GLU A 95 16.98 -7.01 2.82
C GLU A 95 15.68 -6.45 3.41
N GLU A 96 14.83 -7.31 3.98
CA GLU A 96 13.53 -6.93 4.57
C GLU A 96 13.65 -5.92 5.73
N LEU A 97 14.70 -6.02 6.56
CA LEU A 97 14.95 -5.07 7.64
C LEU A 97 15.32 -3.69 7.09
N GLY A 98 16.20 -3.63 6.08
CA GLY A 98 16.57 -2.38 5.41
C GLY A 98 15.34 -1.68 4.83
N GLU A 99 14.49 -2.43 4.14
CA GLU A 99 13.25 -1.91 3.55
C GLU A 99 12.31 -1.28 4.60
N ARG A 100 12.18 -1.91 5.77
CA ARG A 100 11.34 -1.41 6.86
C ARG A 100 11.88 -0.14 7.48
N LEU A 101 13.21 -0.02 7.60
CA LEU A 101 13.86 1.17 8.13
C LEU A 101 13.70 2.36 7.17
N ASP A 102 13.86 2.13 5.87
CA ASP A 102 13.61 3.16 4.84
C ASP A 102 12.17 3.68 4.90
N ALA A 103 11.21 2.77 5.02
CA ALA A 103 9.80 3.09 5.17
C ALA A 103 9.57 3.99 6.40
N ALA A 104 10.09 3.57 7.56
CA ALA A 104 9.99 4.32 8.81
C ALA A 104 10.60 5.71 8.69
N ALA A 105 11.76 5.84 8.03
CA ALA A 105 12.39 7.13 7.76
C ALA A 105 11.50 8.04 6.89
N LYS A 106 10.88 7.52 5.82
CA LYS A 106 9.93 8.28 4.96
C LYS A 106 8.75 8.82 5.77
N TYR A 107 8.19 8.01 6.67
CA TYR A 107 7.09 8.43 7.54
C TYR A 107 7.51 9.47 8.58
N LEU A 108 8.66 9.29 9.22
CA LEU A 108 9.19 10.25 10.19
C LEU A 108 9.45 11.60 9.53
N PHE A 109 10.06 11.61 8.34
CA PHE A 109 10.27 12.84 7.58
C PHE A 109 8.96 13.53 7.22
N ARG A 110 7.94 12.77 6.78
CA ARG A 110 6.61 13.32 6.51
C ARG A 110 5.96 13.92 7.76
N SER A 111 6.13 13.29 8.92
CA SER A 111 5.62 13.79 10.21
C SER A 111 6.24 15.15 10.54
N VAL A 112 7.57 15.29 10.38
CA VAL A 112 8.28 16.57 10.59
C VAL A 112 7.74 17.66 9.67
N GLN A 113 7.60 17.38 8.37
CA GLN A 113 7.05 18.35 7.40
C GLN A 113 5.62 18.81 7.74
N LEU A 114 4.76 17.89 8.18
CA LEU A 114 3.40 18.24 8.60
C LEU A 114 3.43 19.10 9.88
N GLY A 115 4.36 18.83 10.79
CA GLY A 115 4.61 19.65 11.97
C GLY A 115 5.01 21.07 11.63
N GLU A 116 6.02 21.24 10.76
CA GLU A 116 6.47 22.56 10.29
C GLU A 116 5.33 23.37 9.66
N ARG A 117 4.53 22.74 8.80
CA ARG A 117 3.35 23.37 8.19
C ARG A 117 2.28 23.76 9.21
N SER A 118 2.11 22.95 10.26
CA SER A 118 1.17 23.27 11.34
C SER A 118 1.63 24.49 12.13
N VAL A 119 2.93 24.63 12.38
CA VAL A 119 3.51 25.81 13.05
C VAL A 119 3.31 27.06 12.20
N GLU A 120 3.64 27.00 10.90
CA GLU A 120 3.46 28.12 9.96
C GLU A 120 2.00 28.60 9.91
N LEU A 121 1.04 27.68 9.85
CA LEU A 121 -0.39 28.01 9.88
C LEU A 121 -0.81 28.64 11.22
N GLY A 122 -0.22 28.17 12.33
CA GLY A 122 -0.42 28.74 13.66
C GLY A 122 0.06 30.19 13.73
N GLU A 123 1.29 30.48 13.30
CA GLU A 123 1.86 31.83 13.27
C GLU A 123 1.01 32.79 12.42
N ARG A 124 0.56 32.35 11.24
CA ARG A 124 -0.35 33.14 10.39
C ARG A 124 -1.69 33.43 11.08
N SER A 125 -2.24 32.46 11.79
CA SER A 125 -3.51 32.61 12.50
C SER A 125 -3.39 33.62 13.65
N VAL A 126 -2.28 33.57 14.40
CA VAL A 126 -1.97 34.55 15.45
C VAL A 126 -1.85 35.95 14.86
N ALA A 127 -1.06 36.13 13.80
CA ALA A 127 -0.87 37.44 13.16
C ALA A 127 -2.17 38.04 12.60
N LEU A 128 -3.07 37.22 12.05
CA LEU A 128 -4.40 37.68 11.61
C LEU A 128 -5.29 38.07 12.79
N GLY A 129 -5.19 37.34 13.91
CA GLY A 129 -5.88 37.67 15.15
C GLY A 129 -5.44 39.02 15.72
N GLU A 130 -4.13 39.26 15.80
CA GLU A 130 -3.56 40.53 16.26
C GLU A 130 -4.05 41.71 15.42
N ARG A 131 -4.00 41.60 14.08
CA ARG A 131 -4.53 42.63 13.17
C ARG A 131 -6.02 42.88 13.33
N SER A 132 -6.80 41.84 13.63
CA SER A 132 -8.25 41.97 13.83
C SER A 132 -8.57 42.72 15.12
N VAL A 133 -7.75 42.55 16.16
CA VAL A 133 -7.85 43.29 17.42
C VAL A 133 -7.43 44.76 17.23
N GLU A 134 -6.42 45.05 16.41
CA GLU A 134 -5.98 46.43 16.14
C GLU A 134 -7.01 47.27 15.36
N LEU A 135 -7.88 46.63 14.57
CA LEU A 135 -8.86 47.30 13.70
C LEU A 135 -10.25 47.49 14.34
N GLY A 136 -10.51 46.89 15.50
CA GLY A 136 -11.78 46.97 16.24
C GLY A 136 -11.69 47.86 17.48
#